data_AF-A0A498MC72-F1
#
_entry.id   AF-A0A498MC72-F1
#
_cell.length_a   1.000
_cell.length_b   1.000
_cell.length_c   1.000
_cell.angle_alpha   90.00
_cell.angle_beta   90.00
_cell.angle_gamma   90.00
#
_symmetry.space_group_name_H-M   'P 1'
#
loop_
_entity.id
_entity.type
_entity.pdbx_description
1 polymer ?
#
loop_
_entity_poly.entity_id
_entity_poly.type
_entity_poly.pdbx_seq_one_letter_code
_entity_poly.pdbx_strand_id
1 'polypeptide(L)'
;MAACRALVSRAVLPLHYHNVCRGVMLIQVREKKRWMKAYTLIMERKRKMEGPPPPKPRSQEPNFDYHAEVEAFGARVQESFSLELLKTAFVNACYLRSEEERRRALGLDLETTALNLKHNGELCVHGQQFTKGFLSDWCRGSFPSLPEEGVAAVVGHLTGSEVMCHVARNLAVEDLTMSAEFPVPDATLQGTFFAVIGALEQSSGPVRAGVFIRDFLVTQLIGKDLFDMWKVVDPMGLLVKELTRKGIALPEPRLIHSAGASTVLPIYFVGLYSDRKLLAQGPGETVLAAEEEAARVALRKLYGFTENRRPWDFSALREQLQKPSTQALTSG
;
A
#
# COMPACT_ATOMS: atom_id res chain seq x y z
N MET A 1 12.99 -73.27 41.84
CA MET A 1 12.74 -73.58 43.26
C MET A 1 13.85 -72.96 44.11
N ALA A 2 13.52 -72.63 45.37
CA ALA A 2 14.38 -72.19 46.47
C ALA A 2 14.33 -70.68 46.79
N ALA A 3 13.36 -70.37 47.67
CA ALA A 3 13.37 -69.22 48.56
C ALA A 3 14.45 -69.39 49.65
N CYS A 4 14.94 -68.30 50.25
CA CYS A 4 14.76 -68.11 51.70
C CYS A 4 15.21 -66.73 52.19
N ARG A 5 14.45 -66.27 53.19
CA ARG A 5 14.65 -65.07 54.02
C ARG A 5 15.79 -65.28 55.02
N ALA A 6 16.49 -64.21 55.38
CA ALA A 6 17.08 -64.00 56.71
C ALA A 6 17.23 -62.47 56.89
N LEU A 7 16.35 -61.85 57.67
CA LEU A 7 16.43 -61.63 59.12
C LEU A 7 17.12 -60.30 59.47
N VAL A 8 16.32 -59.49 60.13
CA VAL A 8 16.58 -58.16 60.68
C VAL A 8 17.69 -58.23 61.73
N SER A 9 18.66 -57.32 61.66
CA SER A 9 19.36 -56.83 62.85
C SER A 9 19.19 -55.31 62.93
N ARG A 10 18.32 -54.87 63.83
CA ARG A 10 18.23 -53.48 64.28
C ARG A 10 19.53 -53.11 64.98
N ALA A 11 20.33 -52.25 64.36
CA ALA A 11 21.30 -51.44 65.06
C ALA A 11 20.88 -49.97 64.88
N VAL A 12 20.35 -49.39 65.95
CA VAL A 12 20.04 -47.96 66.04
C VAL A 12 21.38 -47.24 66.21
N LEU A 13 21.81 -46.53 65.18
CA LEU A 13 22.87 -45.52 65.29
C LEU A 13 22.20 -44.14 65.41
N PRO A 14 22.62 -43.29 66.36
CA PRO A 14 22.01 -41.98 66.54
C PRO A 14 22.39 -41.10 65.36
N LEU A 15 21.42 -40.76 64.52
CA LEU A 15 21.56 -39.72 63.50
C LEU A 15 21.77 -38.38 64.21
N HIS A 16 23.03 -37.96 64.33
CA HIS A 16 23.36 -36.55 64.53
C HIS A 16 22.89 -35.79 63.29
N TYR A 17 21.72 -35.16 63.38
CA TYR A 17 21.27 -34.16 62.41
C TYR A 17 22.17 -32.92 62.55
N HIS A 18 23.32 -32.93 61.89
CA HIS A 18 23.92 -31.68 61.48
C HIS A 18 23.05 -31.12 60.35
N ASN A 19 22.23 -30.14 60.68
CA ASN A 19 21.63 -29.22 59.71
C ASN A 19 22.78 -28.47 59.03
N VAL A 20 23.43 -29.12 58.06
CA VAL A 20 24.22 -28.42 57.07
C VAL A 20 23.20 -27.68 56.23
N CYS A 21 22.95 -26.42 56.59
CA CYS A 21 22.36 -25.44 55.69
C CYS A 21 23.29 -25.36 54.48
N ARG A 22 23.10 -26.25 53.51
CA ARG A 22 23.66 -26.10 52.17
C ARG A 22 23.03 -24.84 51.64
N GLY A 23 23.74 -23.72 51.76
CA GLY A 23 23.42 -22.51 51.02
C GLY A 23 23.28 -22.93 49.57
N VAL A 24 22.05 -22.89 49.05
CA VAL A 24 21.80 -23.14 47.64
C VAL A 24 22.44 -21.97 46.92
N MET A 25 23.68 -22.17 46.47
CA MET A 25 24.34 -21.27 45.55
C MET A 25 23.52 -21.31 44.26
N LEU A 26 22.56 -20.38 44.15
CA LEU A 26 21.84 -20.12 42.91
C LEU A 26 22.84 -19.51 41.93
N ILE A 27 23.61 -20.37 41.27
CA ILE A 27 24.38 -19.97 40.11
C ILE A 27 23.32 -19.60 39.06
N GLN A 28 23.07 -18.31 38.88
CA GLN A 28 22.29 -17.80 37.76
C GLN A 28 23.09 -18.06 36.48
N VAL A 29 22.98 -19.28 35.97
CA VAL A 29 23.45 -19.60 34.64
C VAL A 29 22.50 -18.90 33.67
N ARG A 30 22.98 -17.87 32.96
CA ARG A 30 22.29 -17.16 31.86
C ARG A 30 22.10 -18.05 30.61
N GLU A 31 21.91 -19.35 30.80
CA GLU A 31 21.68 -20.29 29.72
C GLU A 31 20.19 -20.53 29.50
N LYS A 32 19.83 -20.78 28.23
CA LYS A 32 18.48 -21.18 27.86
C LYS A 32 18.12 -22.48 28.59
N LYS A 33 17.10 -22.43 29.44
CA LYS A 33 16.68 -23.59 30.23
C LYS A 33 16.20 -24.71 29.30
N ARG A 34 16.57 -25.96 29.61
CA ARG A 34 16.22 -27.14 28.80
C ARG A 34 14.71 -27.30 28.56
N TRP A 35 13.88 -26.89 29.52
CA TRP A 35 12.41 -26.92 29.40
C TRP A 35 11.86 -25.92 28.37
N MET A 36 12.61 -24.86 28.06
CA MET A 36 12.15 -23.79 27.15
C MET A 36 11.88 -24.32 25.76
N LYS A 37 12.72 -25.25 25.25
CA LYS A 37 12.50 -25.91 23.94
C LYS A 37 11.22 -26.71 23.90
N ALA A 38 10.94 -27.49 24.96
CA ALA A 38 9.72 -28.29 25.03
C ALA A 38 8.48 -27.38 25.12
N TYR A 39 8.57 -26.32 25.91
CA TYR A 39 7.51 -25.32 26.03
C TYR A 39 7.22 -24.61 24.70
N THR A 40 8.24 -24.11 23.99
CA THR A 40 8.03 -23.41 22.71
C THR A 40 7.38 -24.33 21.66
N LEU A 41 7.82 -25.59 21.56
CA LEU A 41 7.21 -26.57 20.65
C LEU A 41 5.73 -26.85 20.99
N ILE A 42 5.38 -26.87 22.29
CA ILE A 42 3.98 -27.03 22.72
C ILE A 42 3.17 -25.79 22.35
N MET A 43 3.69 -24.58 22.57
CA MET A 43 3.00 -23.34 22.22
C MET A 43 2.82 -23.20 20.70
N GLU A 44 3.82 -23.60 19.91
CA GLU A 44 3.70 -23.65 18.44
C GLU A 44 2.61 -24.64 17.98
N ARG A 45 2.52 -25.82 18.62
CA ARG A 45 1.44 -26.78 18.34
C ARG A 45 0.07 -26.22 18.71
N LYS A 46 -0.06 -25.56 19.86
CA LYS A 46 -1.30 -24.88 20.24
C LYS A 46 -1.69 -23.82 19.23
N ARG A 47 -0.74 -22.97 18.80
CA ARG A 47 -0.97 -21.97 17.77
C ARG A 47 -1.41 -22.56 16.42
N LYS A 48 -0.91 -23.75 16.05
CA LYS A 48 -1.37 -24.47 14.85
C LYS A 48 -2.81 -24.98 14.98
N MET A 49 -3.22 -25.40 16.18
CA MET A 49 -4.56 -25.93 16.45
C MET A 49 -5.61 -24.82 16.64
N GLU A 50 -5.27 -23.78 17.40
CA GLU A 50 -6.17 -22.67 17.76
C GLU A 50 -6.21 -21.58 16.66
N GLY A 51 -5.25 -21.57 15.75
CA GLY A 51 -5.06 -20.52 14.76
C GLY A 51 -4.34 -19.29 15.33
N PRO A 52 -3.99 -18.32 14.46
CA PRO A 52 -3.42 -17.07 14.93
C PRO A 52 -4.47 -16.27 15.73
N PRO A 53 -4.06 -15.57 16.81
CA PRO A 53 -4.96 -14.64 17.49
C PRO A 53 -5.39 -13.52 16.54
N PRO A 54 -6.50 -12.81 16.83
CA PRO A 54 -6.88 -11.64 16.06
C PRO A 54 -5.72 -10.63 16.04
N PRO A 55 -5.50 -9.98 14.88
CA PRO A 55 -4.40 -9.05 14.74
C PRO A 55 -4.61 -7.88 15.72
N LYS A 56 -3.52 -7.41 16.31
CA LYS A 56 -3.53 -6.28 17.24
C LYS A 56 -2.72 -5.12 16.65
N PRO A 57 -3.08 -3.86 16.94
CA PRO A 57 -2.28 -2.73 16.53
C PRO A 57 -0.84 -2.88 17.02
N ARG A 58 0.12 -2.53 16.16
CA ARG A 58 1.56 -2.59 16.48
C ARG A 58 1.91 -1.76 17.73
N SER A 59 1.16 -0.68 17.99
CA SER A 59 1.30 0.18 19.16
C SER A 59 0.98 -0.50 20.50
N GLN A 60 0.24 -1.61 20.50
CA GLN A 60 -0.06 -2.39 21.71
C GLN A 60 1.00 -3.45 22.01
N GLU A 61 1.90 -3.72 21.07
CA GLU A 61 2.99 -4.67 21.25
C GLU A 61 4.17 -4.02 22.00
N PRO A 62 4.99 -4.80 22.71
CA PRO A 62 6.18 -4.26 23.38
C PRO A 62 7.16 -3.63 22.38
N ASN A 63 8.05 -2.78 22.89
CA ASN A 63 9.07 -2.08 22.09
C ASN A 63 8.45 -1.22 20.98
N PHE A 64 7.57 -0.30 21.36
CA PHE A 64 6.99 0.68 20.45
C PHE A 64 7.11 2.07 21.09
N ASP A 65 7.76 2.99 20.38
CA ASP A 65 7.82 4.41 20.74
C ASP A 65 7.26 5.23 19.59
N TYR A 66 6.07 5.78 19.78
CA TYR A 66 5.38 6.52 18.74
C TYR A 66 6.17 7.73 18.22
N HIS A 67 6.93 8.42 19.08
CA HIS A 67 7.68 9.58 18.63
C HIS A 67 8.84 9.18 17.71
N ALA A 68 9.62 8.17 18.11
CA ALA A 68 10.74 7.66 17.34
C ALA A 68 10.29 7.03 16.02
N GLU A 69 9.17 6.31 16.02
CA GLU A 69 8.62 5.67 14.81
C GLU A 69 8.13 6.70 13.78
N VAL A 70 7.49 7.79 14.23
CA VAL A 70 7.07 8.89 13.34
C VAL A 70 8.27 9.65 12.75
N GLU A 71 9.33 9.85 13.53
CA GLU A 71 10.57 10.47 13.03
C GLU A 71 11.29 9.55 12.03
N ALA A 72 11.38 8.25 12.34
CA ALA A 72 11.94 7.23 11.48
C ALA A 72 11.16 7.09 10.16
N PHE A 73 9.84 7.27 10.18
CA PHE A 73 9.00 7.28 8.97
C PHE A 73 9.48 8.36 7.98
N GLY A 74 9.67 9.59 8.45
CA GLY A 74 10.14 10.70 7.61
C GLY A 74 11.53 10.43 7.03
N ALA A 75 12.47 10.00 7.89
CA ALA A 75 13.83 9.67 7.48
C ALA A 75 13.88 8.51 6.46
N ARG A 76 13.05 7.48 6.62
CA ARG A 76 12.96 6.33 5.71
C ARG A 76 12.48 6.72 4.32
N VAL A 77 11.51 7.63 4.24
CA VAL A 77 10.98 8.16 2.98
C VAL A 77 11.91 9.21 2.36
N GLN A 78 12.94 9.67 3.10
CA GLN A 78 13.90 10.71 2.70
C GLN A 78 13.23 12.08 2.51
N GLU A 79 12.18 12.38 3.28
CA GLU A 79 11.43 13.63 3.19
C GLU A 79 11.42 14.37 4.54
N SER A 80 11.41 15.71 4.48
CA SER A 80 11.43 16.58 5.65
C SER A 80 10.01 16.95 6.09
N PHE A 81 9.48 16.26 7.09
CA PHE A 81 8.17 16.56 7.66
C PHE A 81 8.26 17.50 8.86
N SER A 82 7.26 18.38 9.02
CA SER A 82 6.97 18.95 10.32
C SER A 82 6.36 17.86 11.20
N LEU A 83 7.04 17.53 12.31
CA LEU A 83 6.64 16.44 13.20
C LEU A 83 5.24 16.64 13.78
N GLU A 84 4.84 17.87 14.05
CA GLU A 84 3.51 18.19 14.59
C GLU A 84 2.40 17.91 13.56
N LEU A 85 2.61 18.35 12.31
CA LEU A 85 1.68 18.09 11.21
C LEU A 85 1.60 16.60 10.90
N LEU A 86 2.73 15.91 10.89
CA LEU A 86 2.78 14.47 10.63
C LEU A 86 2.08 13.67 11.74
N LYS A 87 2.30 14.01 13.02
CA LYS A 87 1.57 13.42 14.14
C LYS A 87 0.06 13.66 14.01
N THR A 88 -0.34 14.87 13.59
CA THR A 88 -1.75 15.21 13.36
C THR A 88 -2.36 14.43 12.19
N ALA A 89 -1.60 14.19 11.11
CA ALA A 89 -2.05 13.45 9.94
C ALA A 89 -2.45 11.99 10.25
N PHE A 90 -1.79 11.35 11.22
CA PHE A 90 -2.10 10.00 11.66
C PHE A 90 -3.30 9.91 12.62
N VAL A 91 -3.83 11.04 13.13
CA VAL A 91 -4.95 11.07 14.07
C VAL A 91 -6.29 11.15 13.32
N ASN A 92 -7.06 10.07 13.38
CA ASN A 92 -8.39 10.02 12.77
C ASN A 92 -9.50 10.50 13.71
N ALA A 93 -10.59 10.99 13.13
CA ALA A 93 -11.77 11.39 13.89
C ALA A 93 -12.42 10.21 14.66
N CYS A 94 -12.38 8.99 14.11
CA CYS A 94 -12.89 7.80 14.79
C CYS A 94 -12.14 7.50 16.08
N TYR A 95 -10.81 7.66 16.07
CA TYR A 95 -9.96 7.47 17.24
C TYR A 95 -10.30 8.47 18.35
N LEU A 96 -10.43 9.76 18.01
CA LEU A 96 -10.80 10.80 18.99
C LEU A 96 -12.15 10.48 19.66
N ARG A 97 -13.16 10.09 18.88
CA ARG A 97 -14.47 9.69 19.43
C ARG A 97 -14.35 8.52 20.39
N SER A 98 -13.61 7.47 20.02
CA SER A 98 -13.42 6.30 20.89
C SER A 98 -12.65 6.62 22.17
N GLU A 99 -11.67 7.54 22.11
CA GLU A 99 -10.91 7.98 23.27
C GLU A 99 -11.75 8.86 24.21
N GLU A 100 -12.59 9.74 23.67
CA GLU A 100 -13.56 10.50 24.47
C GLU A 100 -14.56 9.58 25.18
N GLU A 101 -15.11 8.60 24.48
CA GLU A 101 -16.02 7.60 25.06
C GLU A 101 -15.34 6.80 26.17
N ARG A 102 -14.08 6.40 25.96
CA ARG A 102 -13.28 5.70 26.97
C ARG A 102 -13.04 6.56 28.21
N ARG A 103 -12.72 7.85 28.05
CA ARG A 103 -12.53 8.79 29.17
C ARG A 103 -13.83 9.00 29.95
N ARG A 104 -14.96 9.14 29.25
CA ARG A 104 -16.29 9.23 29.87
C ARG A 104 -16.63 7.97 30.66
N ALA A 105 -16.35 6.79 30.10
CA ALA A 105 -16.58 5.51 30.78
C ALA A 105 -15.75 5.33 32.06
N LEU A 106 -14.56 5.95 32.11
CA LEU A 106 -13.68 5.95 33.29
C LEU A 106 -14.02 7.06 34.30
N GLY A 107 -15.00 7.92 34.01
CA GLY A 107 -15.43 9.00 34.90
C GLY A 107 -14.42 10.15 35.03
N LEU A 108 -13.58 10.39 34.00
CA LEU A 108 -12.64 11.50 34.01
C LEU A 108 -13.33 12.83 33.65
N ASP A 109 -13.00 13.89 34.38
CA ASP A 109 -13.52 15.23 34.11
C ASP A 109 -13.01 15.74 32.75
N LEU A 110 -13.95 16.02 31.84
CA LEU A 110 -13.67 16.43 30.46
C LEU A 110 -12.99 17.82 30.37
N GLU A 111 -13.21 18.67 31.36
CA GLU A 111 -12.67 20.05 31.38
C GLU A 111 -11.21 20.12 31.85
N THR A 112 -10.81 19.27 32.81
CA THR A 112 -9.43 19.26 33.33
C THR A 112 -8.49 18.41 32.46
N THR A 113 -9.02 17.46 31.69
CA THR A 113 -8.26 16.56 30.81
C THR A 113 -8.69 16.66 29.34
N ALA A 114 -8.87 17.87 28.83
CA ALA A 114 -9.24 18.10 27.44
C ALA A 114 -8.25 17.44 26.47
N LEU A 115 -8.77 16.71 25.49
CA LEU A 115 -7.99 16.13 24.39
C LEU A 115 -7.54 17.25 23.44
N ASN A 116 -6.32 17.75 23.62
CA ASN A 116 -5.71 18.74 22.70
C ASN A 116 -5.18 18.09 21.42
N LEU A 117 -5.93 17.16 20.82
CA LEU A 117 -5.58 16.50 19.57
C LEU A 117 -6.49 17.01 18.45
N LYS A 118 -5.87 17.42 17.35
CA LYS A 118 -6.59 17.79 16.12
C LYS A 118 -6.78 16.54 15.26
N HIS A 119 -7.91 16.47 14.56
CA HIS A 119 -8.17 15.41 13.59
C HIS A 119 -7.59 15.77 12.23
N ASN A 120 -7.26 14.76 11.43
CA ASN A 120 -6.62 14.88 10.12
C ASN A 120 -7.55 15.32 8.97
N GLY A 121 -8.78 15.77 9.24
CA GLY A 121 -9.79 16.03 8.22
C GLY A 121 -9.38 17.10 7.20
N GLU A 122 -8.87 18.24 7.67
CA GLU A 122 -8.41 19.34 6.82
C GLU A 122 -7.22 18.92 5.94
N LEU A 123 -6.24 18.24 6.53
CA LEU A 123 -5.06 17.71 5.83
C LEU A 123 -5.45 16.67 4.78
N CYS A 124 -6.44 15.82 5.08
CA CYS A 124 -6.95 14.82 4.15
C CYS A 124 -7.58 15.47 2.92
N VAL A 125 -8.44 16.48 3.10
CA VAL A 125 -9.08 17.19 1.97
C VAL A 125 -8.03 17.91 1.13
N HIS A 126 -7.08 18.59 1.79
CA HIS A 126 -5.99 19.30 1.12
C HIS A 126 -5.12 18.35 0.29
N GLY A 127 -4.64 17.27 0.90
CA GLY A 127 -3.83 16.25 0.22
C GLY A 127 -4.57 15.54 -0.91
N GLN A 128 -5.89 15.33 -0.77
CA GLN A 128 -6.70 14.75 -1.85
C GLN A 128 -6.81 15.69 -3.05
N GLN A 129 -7.05 16.98 -2.83
CA GLN A 129 -7.12 17.97 -3.90
C GLN A 129 -5.79 18.12 -4.62
N PHE A 130 -4.70 18.25 -3.85
CA PHE A 130 -3.34 18.33 -4.38
C PHE A 130 -2.97 17.10 -5.20
N THR A 131 -3.23 15.89 -4.67
CA THR A 131 -2.92 14.64 -5.37
C THR A 131 -3.67 14.52 -6.69
N LYS A 132 -4.97 14.82 -6.70
CA LYS A 132 -5.79 14.78 -7.92
C LYS A 132 -5.32 15.80 -8.95
N GLY A 133 -5.00 17.02 -8.52
CA GLY A 133 -4.46 18.07 -9.39
C GLY A 133 -3.14 17.64 -10.02
N PHE A 134 -2.17 17.26 -9.19
CA PHE A 134 -0.85 16.83 -9.64
C PHE A 134 -0.91 15.64 -10.60
N LEU A 135 -1.69 14.60 -10.27
CA LEU A 135 -1.81 13.42 -11.15
C LEU A 135 -2.52 13.75 -12.46
N SER A 136 -3.50 14.66 -12.47
CA SER A 136 -4.16 15.10 -13.69
C SER A 136 -3.20 15.83 -14.61
N ASP A 137 -2.41 16.76 -14.06
CA ASP A 137 -1.42 17.52 -14.82
C ASP A 137 -0.29 16.61 -15.32
N TRP A 138 0.15 15.66 -14.49
CA TRP A 138 1.12 14.64 -14.88
C TRP A 138 0.59 13.76 -16.02
N CYS A 139 -0.68 13.34 -15.97
CA CYS A 139 -1.31 12.54 -17.02
C CYS A 139 -1.41 13.32 -18.33
N ARG A 140 -1.84 14.59 -18.29
CA ARG A 140 -1.92 15.46 -19.48
C ARG A 140 -0.54 15.71 -20.11
N GLY A 141 0.48 15.92 -19.28
CA GLY A 141 1.85 16.11 -19.74
C GLY A 141 2.45 14.83 -20.35
N SER A 142 2.14 13.66 -19.78
CA SER A 142 2.67 12.37 -20.23
C SER A 142 1.93 11.81 -21.44
N PHE A 143 0.61 12.03 -21.53
CA PHE A 143 -0.28 11.49 -22.55
C PHE A 143 -1.17 12.60 -23.13
N PRO A 144 -0.63 13.51 -23.97
CA PRO A 144 -1.36 14.67 -24.47
C PRO A 144 -2.54 14.31 -25.38
N SER A 145 -2.55 13.11 -25.95
CA SER A 145 -3.63 12.62 -26.80
C SER A 145 -4.75 11.90 -26.05
N LEU A 146 -4.61 11.68 -24.74
CA LEU A 146 -5.61 11.01 -23.91
C LEU A 146 -6.77 11.98 -23.59
N PRO A 147 -8.05 11.57 -23.76
CA PRO A 147 -9.18 12.42 -23.41
C PRO A 147 -9.33 12.58 -21.90
N GLU A 148 -10.06 13.62 -21.48
CA GLU A 148 -10.30 13.91 -20.05
C GLU A 148 -10.98 12.74 -19.31
N GLU A 149 -11.84 11.96 -19.98
CA GLU A 149 -12.44 10.74 -19.40
C GLU A 149 -11.38 9.68 -19.06
N GLY A 150 -10.39 9.50 -19.93
CA GLY A 150 -9.27 8.59 -19.71
C GLY A 150 -8.33 9.09 -18.61
N VAL A 151 -8.06 10.40 -18.57
CA VAL A 151 -7.28 11.02 -17.49
C VAL A 151 -7.98 10.81 -16.15
N ALA A 152 -9.28 11.10 -16.07
CA ALA A 152 -10.07 10.90 -14.86
C ALA A 152 -10.08 9.43 -14.40
N ALA A 153 -10.13 8.48 -15.33
CA ALA A 153 -10.07 7.05 -15.02
C ALA A 153 -8.70 6.64 -14.43
N VAL A 154 -7.59 7.10 -15.02
CA VAL A 154 -6.23 6.83 -14.50
C VAL A 154 -6.03 7.45 -13.12
N VAL A 155 -6.43 8.72 -12.95
CA VAL A 155 -6.36 9.40 -11.65
C VAL A 155 -7.27 8.70 -10.63
N GLY A 156 -8.46 8.28 -11.03
CA GLY A 156 -9.40 7.54 -10.19
C GLY A 156 -8.86 6.18 -9.74
N HIS A 157 -8.16 5.46 -10.61
CA HIS A 157 -7.50 4.21 -10.27
C HIS A 157 -6.37 4.41 -9.25
N LEU A 158 -5.47 5.37 -9.51
CA LEU A 158 -4.36 5.69 -8.61
C LEU A 158 -4.81 6.21 -7.25
N THR A 159 -5.88 6.99 -7.22
CA THR A 159 -6.47 7.52 -5.99
C THR A 159 -7.49 6.56 -5.36
N GLY A 160 -7.72 5.38 -5.94
CA GLY A 160 -8.63 4.36 -5.42
C GLY A 160 -8.15 3.72 -4.12
N SER A 161 -9.08 3.16 -3.33
CA SER A 161 -8.72 2.60 -2.02
C SER A 161 -7.72 1.44 -2.13
N GLU A 162 -7.84 0.60 -3.16
CA GLU A 162 -6.95 -0.55 -3.37
C GLU A 162 -5.49 -0.13 -3.49
N VAL A 163 -5.18 0.80 -4.41
CA VAL A 163 -3.82 1.29 -4.67
C VAL A 163 -3.31 2.07 -3.46
N MET A 164 -4.11 2.99 -2.92
CA MET A 164 -3.71 3.85 -1.80
C MET A 164 -3.45 3.03 -0.53
N CYS A 165 -4.32 2.09 -0.20
CA CYS A 165 -4.14 1.22 0.96
C CYS A 165 -2.96 0.27 0.77
N HIS A 166 -2.75 -0.27 -0.44
CA HIS A 166 -1.59 -1.10 -0.74
C HIS A 166 -0.27 -0.34 -0.49
N VAL A 167 -0.17 0.89 -1.01
CA VAL A 167 1.01 1.74 -0.78
C VAL A 167 1.15 2.10 0.69
N ALA A 168 0.06 2.48 1.36
CA ALA A 168 0.06 2.83 2.79
C ALA A 168 0.56 1.67 3.68
N ARG A 169 0.07 0.44 3.43
CA ARG A 169 0.51 -0.76 4.16
C ARG A 169 2.00 -1.04 3.96
N ASN A 170 2.48 -0.97 2.71
CA ASN A 170 3.89 -1.21 2.40
C ASN A 170 4.82 -0.11 2.95
N LEU A 171 4.30 1.10 3.17
CA LEU A 171 5.00 2.19 3.84
C LEU A 171 4.84 2.17 5.37
N ALA A 172 4.23 1.14 5.95
CA ALA A 172 3.92 1.04 7.38
C ALA A 172 3.13 2.25 7.92
N VAL A 173 2.27 2.85 7.09
CA VAL A 173 1.35 3.91 7.51
C VAL A 173 0.31 3.32 8.47
N GLU A 174 -0.21 2.12 8.18
CA GLU A 174 -1.21 1.43 9.01
C GLU A 174 -0.76 1.28 10.48
N ASP A 175 0.52 0.96 10.70
CA ASP A 175 1.09 0.81 12.05
C ASP A 175 1.11 2.11 12.87
N LEU A 176 1.20 3.26 12.19
CA LEU A 176 1.22 4.60 12.79
C LEU A 176 -0.17 5.22 12.89
N THR A 177 -1.13 4.74 12.10
CA THR A 177 -2.49 5.30 12.11
C THR A 177 -3.18 5.08 13.46
N MET A 178 -3.66 6.16 14.05
CA MET A 178 -4.53 6.10 15.22
C MET A 178 -5.98 5.93 14.75
N SER A 179 -6.50 4.71 14.86
CA SER A 179 -7.87 4.31 14.49
C SER A 179 -8.56 3.63 15.69
N ALA A 180 -9.89 3.68 15.73
CA ALA A 180 -10.68 3.00 16.76
C ALA A 180 -10.72 1.47 16.57
N GLU A 181 -10.75 1.03 15.31
CA GLU A 181 -10.84 -0.39 14.93
C GLU A 181 -9.53 -0.86 14.27
N PHE A 182 -9.22 -2.15 14.44
CA PHE A 182 -8.07 -2.81 13.84
C PHE A 182 -8.45 -4.22 13.34
N PRO A 183 -8.14 -4.60 12.09
CA PRO A 183 -7.38 -3.87 11.07
C PRO A 183 -8.06 -2.57 10.62
N VAL A 184 -7.27 -1.62 10.12
CA VAL A 184 -7.78 -0.29 9.81
C VAL A 184 -8.68 -0.34 8.57
N PRO A 185 -9.91 0.20 8.61
CA PRO A 185 -10.78 0.23 7.45
C PRO A 185 -10.12 0.97 6.28
N ASP A 186 -10.27 0.44 5.06
CA ASP A 186 -9.62 0.99 3.86
C ASP A 186 -9.93 2.48 3.63
N ALA A 187 -11.17 2.92 3.90
CA ALA A 187 -11.56 4.33 3.76
C ALA A 187 -10.78 5.23 4.75
N THR A 188 -10.58 4.76 5.98
CA THR A 188 -9.81 5.49 7.00
C THR A 188 -8.33 5.50 6.63
N LEU A 189 -7.78 4.36 6.21
CA LEU A 189 -6.37 4.27 5.80
C LEU A 189 -6.08 5.15 4.57
N GLN A 190 -6.96 5.14 3.57
CA GLN A 190 -6.86 6.03 2.42
C GLN A 190 -6.89 7.50 2.84
N GLY A 191 -7.81 7.87 3.73
CA GLY A 191 -7.90 9.24 4.27
C GLY A 191 -6.64 9.66 5.02
N THR A 192 -6.07 8.78 5.86
CA THR A 192 -4.80 9.05 6.54
C THR A 192 -3.65 9.24 5.56
N PHE A 193 -3.59 8.43 4.49
CA PHE A 193 -2.51 8.56 3.51
C PHE A 193 -2.63 9.89 2.72
N PHE A 194 -3.85 10.32 2.38
CA PHE A 194 -4.06 11.68 1.85
C PHE A 194 -3.62 12.75 2.85
N ALA A 195 -3.92 12.60 4.14
CA ALA A 195 -3.49 13.54 5.16
C ALA A 195 -1.97 13.62 5.30
N VAL A 196 -1.24 12.49 5.15
CA VAL A 196 0.22 12.47 5.13
C VAL A 196 0.77 13.25 3.93
N ILE A 197 0.15 13.10 2.76
CA ILE A 197 0.52 13.89 1.56
C ILE A 197 0.26 15.39 1.80
N GLY A 198 -0.89 15.74 2.40
CA GLY A 198 -1.20 17.13 2.75
C GLY A 198 -0.21 17.71 3.77
N ALA A 199 0.20 16.92 4.77
CA ALA A 199 1.23 17.32 5.72
C ALA A 199 2.60 17.49 5.06
N LEU A 200 2.94 16.63 4.09
CA LEU A 200 4.19 16.75 3.31
C LEU A 200 4.21 18.03 2.48
N GLU A 201 3.12 18.33 1.78
CA GLU A 201 3.00 19.53 0.96
C GLU A 201 3.13 20.81 1.81
N GLN A 202 2.48 20.86 2.97
CA GLN A 202 2.59 22.00 3.89
C GLN A 202 3.99 22.14 4.52
N SER A 203 4.71 21.03 4.69
CA SER A 203 6.05 21.02 5.30
C SER A 203 7.18 21.32 4.31
N SER A 204 7.20 20.61 3.18
CA SER A 204 8.29 20.60 2.20
C SER A 204 7.95 21.29 0.87
N GLY A 205 6.71 21.74 0.70
CA GLY A 205 6.24 22.41 -0.51
C GLY A 205 5.74 21.47 -1.62
N PRO A 206 5.09 22.03 -2.66
CA PRO A 206 4.40 21.25 -3.68
C PRO A 206 5.35 20.47 -4.60
N VAL A 207 6.56 20.97 -4.85
CA VAL A 207 7.52 20.30 -5.75
C VAL A 207 7.97 18.97 -5.14
N ARG A 208 8.32 18.95 -3.84
CA ARG A 208 8.71 17.74 -3.12
C ARG A 208 7.55 16.76 -2.98
N ALA A 209 6.37 17.25 -2.59
CA ALA A 209 5.18 16.42 -2.49
C ALA A 209 4.80 15.78 -3.86
N GLY A 210 4.98 16.50 -4.96
CA GLY A 210 4.78 15.96 -6.31
C GLY A 210 5.77 14.83 -6.66
N VAL A 211 7.03 14.95 -6.24
CA VAL A 211 8.04 13.89 -6.42
C VAL A 211 7.67 12.65 -5.63
N PHE A 212 7.23 12.83 -4.37
CA PHE A 212 6.72 11.75 -3.54
C PHE A 212 5.54 11.02 -4.21
N ILE A 213 4.55 11.77 -4.72
CA ILE A 213 3.41 11.19 -5.46
C ILE A 213 3.88 10.41 -6.69
N ARG A 214 4.80 10.98 -7.48
CA ARG A 214 5.37 10.31 -8.65
C ARG A 214 6.07 8.99 -8.27
N ASP A 215 6.88 9.00 -7.22
CA ASP A 215 7.72 7.85 -6.90
C ASP A 215 6.91 6.71 -6.24
N PHE A 216 5.84 7.01 -5.51
CA PHE A 216 5.03 6.00 -4.82
C PHE A 216 3.72 5.63 -5.51
N LEU A 217 3.03 6.59 -6.15
CA LEU A 217 1.74 6.34 -6.81
C LEU A 217 1.90 6.06 -8.30
N VAL A 218 2.64 6.89 -9.04
CA VAL A 218 2.78 6.69 -10.49
C VAL A 218 3.49 5.36 -10.81
N THR A 219 4.39 4.90 -9.93
CA THR A 219 5.04 3.59 -10.07
C THR A 219 4.05 2.41 -10.01
N GLN A 220 2.86 2.58 -9.43
CA GLN A 220 1.81 1.56 -9.42
C GLN A 220 1.16 1.37 -10.81
N LEU A 221 1.41 2.27 -11.77
CA LEU A 221 0.98 2.12 -13.16
C LEU A 221 1.90 1.19 -13.98
N ILE A 222 3.07 0.82 -13.46
CA ILE A 222 4.01 -0.05 -14.19
C ILE A 222 3.35 -1.41 -14.41
N GLY A 223 3.25 -1.82 -15.68
CA GLY A 223 2.64 -3.10 -16.06
C GLY A 223 1.12 -3.13 -16.04
N LYS A 224 0.43 -1.99 -15.83
CA LYS A 224 -1.02 -1.88 -15.96
C LYS A 224 -1.41 -1.43 -17.36
N ASP A 225 -2.46 -2.03 -17.93
CA ASP A 225 -3.04 -1.56 -19.19
C ASP A 225 -4.03 -0.42 -18.97
N LEU A 226 -4.21 0.41 -19.99
CA LEU A 226 -5.15 1.54 -19.95
C LEU A 226 -6.59 1.08 -19.70
N PHE A 227 -7.02 0.01 -20.37
CA PHE A 227 -8.42 -0.45 -20.30
C PHE A 227 -8.72 -1.35 -19.08
N ASP A 228 -7.70 -1.77 -18.35
CA ASP A 228 -7.88 -2.37 -17.01
C ASP A 228 -8.34 -1.30 -16.01
N MET A 229 -7.80 -0.08 -16.14
CA MET A 229 -8.13 1.07 -15.30
C MET A 229 -9.38 1.80 -15.80
N TRP A 230 -9.48 1.97 -17.13
CA TRP A 230 -10.60 2.62 -17.79
C TRP A 230 -11.51 1.60 -18.47
N LYS A 231 -12.56 1.20 -17.76
CA LYS A 231 -13.55 0.23 -18.26
C LYS A 231 -14.44 0.85 -19.33
N VAL A 232 -14.04 0.70 -20.59
CA VAL A 232 -14.82 1.14 -21.76
C VAL A 232 -15.78 0.03 -22.19
N VAL A 233 -17.08 0.37 -22.30
CA VAL A 233 -18.13 -0.59 -22.71
C VAL A 233 -18.12 -0.83 -24.23
N ASP A 234 -18.03 0.23 -25.03
CA ASP A 234 -17.99 0.14 -26.50
C ASP A 234 -16.70 0.76 -27.06
N PRO A 235 -15.62 -0.05 -27.24
CA PRO A 235 -14.35 0.44 -27.73
C PRO A 235 -14.42 0.86 -29.21
N MET A 236 -15.29 0.24 -30.02
CA MET A 236 -15.42 0.59 -31.44
C MET A 236 -16.11 1.94 -31.62
N GLY A 237 -17.20 2.18 -30.90
CA GLY A 237 -17.88 3.48 -30.91
C GLY A 237 -16.97 4.61 -30.40
N LEU A 238 -16.14 4.34 -29.40
CA LEU A 238 -15.15 5.30 -28.92
C LEU A 238 -14.06 5.58 -29.96
N LEU A 239 -13.56 4.55 -30.64
CA LEU A 239 -12.61 4.69 -31.75
C LEU A 239 -13.17 5.54 -32.89
N VAL A 240 -14.42 5.29 -33.30
CA VAL A 240 -15.10 6.08 -34.34
C VAL A 240 -15.19 7.55 -33.95
N LYS A 241 -15.55 7.85 -32.69
CA LYS A 241 -15.60 9.23 -32.17
C LYS A 241 -14.23 9.92 -32.25
N GLU A 242 -13.16 9.22 -31.84
CA GLU A 242 -11.79 9.77 -31.88
C GLU A 242 -11.27 9.97 -33.31
N LEU A 243 -11.53 9.03 -34.22
CA LEU A 243 -11.14 9.16 -35.62
C LEU A 243 -11.87 10.32 -36.30
N THR A 244 -13.18 10.45 -36.03
CA THR A 244 -13.99 11.57 -36.54
C THR A 244 -13.47 12.91 -36.01
N ARG A 245 -13.12 13.01 -34.73
CA ARG A 245 -12.52 14.22 -34.13
C ARG A 245 -11.20 14.60 -34.80
N LYS A 246 -10.40 13.61 -35.21
CA LYS A 246 -9.11 13.81 -35.90
C LYS A 246 -9.25 13.97 -37.42
N GLY A 247 -10.47 13.90 -37.98
CA GLY A 247 -10.71 13.99 -39.42
C GLY A 247 -10.17 12.79 -40.21
N ILE A 248 -10.02 11.63 -39.58
CA ILE A 248 -9.59 10.38 -40.20
C ILE A 248 -10.83 9.61 -40.67
N ALA A 249 -10.74 8.90 -41.80
CA ALA A 249 -11.83 8.08 -42.30
C ALA A 249 -12.24 6.98 -41.28
N LEU A 250 -13.48 6.50 -41.42
CA LEU A 250 -14.03 5.48 -40.53
C LEU A 250 -13.28 4.15 -40.69
N PRO A 251 -13.09 3.40 -39.60
CA PRO A 251 -12.39 2.13 -39.64
C PRO A 251 -13.27 1.03 -40.24
N GLU A 252 -12.72 0.28 -41.18
CA GLU A 252 -13.31 -0.94 -41.75
C GLU A 252 -12.65 -2.18 -41.11
N PRO A 253 -13.41 -3.02 -40.37
CA PRO A 253 -12.91 -4.29 -39.86
C PRO A 253 -12.81 -5.33 -40.98
N ARG A 254 -11.68 -6.04 -41.04
CA ARG A 254 -11.44 -7.14 -41.99
C ARG A 254 -10.78 -8.31 -41.27
N LEU A 255 -11.23 -9.52 -41.55
CA LEU A 255 -10.56 -10.73 -41.07
C LEU A 255 -9.24 -10.93 -41.83
N ILE A 256 -8.13 -10.94 -41.11
CA ILE A 256 -6.79 -11.14 -41.68
C ILE A 256 -6.42 -12.62 -41.65
N HIS A 257 -6.56 -13.26 -40.48
CA HIS A 257 -6.24 -14.67 -40.27
C HIS A 257 -7.33 -15.35 -39.46
N SER A 258 -7.50 -16.65 -39.69
CA SER A 258 -8.31 -17.52 -38.83
C SER A 258 -7.65 -18.89 -38.74
N ALA A 259 -7.69 -19.48 -37.56
CA ALA A 259 -7.18 -20.82 -37.29
C ALA A 259 -8.21 -21.58 -36.45
N GLY A 260 -8.45 -22.84 -36.81
CA GLY A 260 -9.36 -23.70 -36.03
C GLY A 260 -10.81 -23.23 -35.99
N ALA A 261 -11.33 -22.56 -37.04
CA ALA A 261 -12.68 -22.00 -37.06
C ALA A 261 -13.82 -23.02 -36.77
N SER A 262 -13.56 -24.31 -36.99
CA SER A 262 -14.48 -25.42 -36.70
C SER A 262 -14.20 -26.16 -35.39
N THR A 263 -13.19 -25.74 -34.62
CA THR A 263 -12.82 -26.37 -33.35
C THR A 263 -13.45 -25.61 -32.17
N VAL A 264 -13.32 -26.17 -30.96
CA VAL A 264 -13.79 -25.53 -29.72
C VAL A 264 -12.92 -24.32 -29.34
N LEU A 265 -11.70 -24.24 -29.85
CA LEU A 265 -10.71 -23.20 -29.53
C LEU A 265 -10.26 -22.49 -30.82
N PRO A 266 -11.18 -21.77 -31.51
CA PRO A 266 -10.82 -20.98 -32.67
C PRO A 266 -10.03 -19.74 -32.27
N ILE A 267 -9.19 -19.27 -33.20
CA ILE A 267 -8.46 -18.00 -33.06
C ILE A 267 -8.67 -17.19 -34.33
N TYR A 268 -9.17 -15.97 -34.17
CA TYR A 268 -9.38 -15.01 -35.25
C TYR A 268 -8.48 -13.80 -35.06
N PHE A 269 -7.94 -13.27 -36.16
CA PHE A 269 -7.23 -12.00 -36.19
C PHE A 269 -8.01 -11.02 -37.06
N VAL A 270 -8.53 -9.97 -36.43
CA VAL A 270 -9.25 -8.90 -37.12
C VAL A 270 -8.34 -7.67 -37.20
N GLY A 271 -8.26 -7.08 -38.40
CA GLY A 271 -7.56 -5.83 -38.67
C GLY A 271 -8.54 -4.70 -38.92
N LEU A 272 -8.24 -3.53 -38.37
CA LEU A 272 -8.97 -2.29 -38.64
C LEU A 272 -8.22 -1.47 -39.68
N TYR A 273 -8.86 -1.19 -40.80
CA TYR A 273 -8.29 -0.41 -41.90
C TYR A 273 -8.98 0.95 -42.01
N SER A 274 -8.23 2.01 -42.23
CA SER A 274 -8.76 3.33 -42.61
C SER A 274 -8.06 3.76 -43.88
N ASP A 275 -8.79 4.13 -44.92
CA ASP A 275 -8.25 4.46 -46.25
C ASP A 275 -7.24 3.43 -46.77
N ARG A 276 -7.58 2.14 -46.63
CA ARG A 276 -6.74 0.98 -47.01
C ARG A 276 -5.42 0.87 -46.24
N LYS A 277 -5.23 1.63 -45.15
CA LYS A 277 -4.07 1.53 -44.25
C LYS A 277 -4.48 0.81 -42.97
N LEU A 278 -3.69 -0.19 -42.56
CA LEU A 278 -3.91 -0.92 -41.32
C LEU A 278 -3.60 -0.02 -40.12
N LEU A 279 -4.61 0.24 -39.28
CA LEU A 279 -4.45 0.98 -38.03
C LEU A 279 -3.95 0.05 -36.91
N ALA A 280 -4.65 -1.05 -36.71
CA ALA A 280 -4.40 -2.02 -35.66
C ALA A 280 -4.94 -3.40 -36.03
N GLN A 281 -4.46 -4.41 -35.33
CA GLN A 281 -4.96 -5.78 -35.40
C GLN A 281 -5.10 -6.32 -33.99
N GLY A 282 -6.09 -7.18 -33.77
CA GLY A 282 -6.38 -7.82 -32.49
C GLY A 282 -6.72 -9.30 -32.68
N PRO A 283 -6.17 -10.20 -31.84
CA PRO A 283 -6.62 -11.58 -31.76
C PRO A 283 -7.90 -11.71 -30.91
N GLY A 284 -8.68 -12.76 -31.14
CA GLY A 284 -9.82 -13.10 -30.29
C GLY A 284 -10.35 -14.51 -30.54
N GLU A 285 -11.09 -15.02 -29.55
CA GLU A 285 -11.80 -16.31 -29.63
C GLU A 285 -13.01 -16.27 -30.57
N THR A 286 -13.65 -15.12 -30.70
CA THR A 286 -14.72 -14.87 -31.66
C THR A 286 -14.34 -13.70 -32.55
N VAL A 287 -14.99 -13.59 -33.72
CA VAL A 287 -14.75 -12.46 -34.64
C VAL A 287 -15.07 -11.13 -33.95
N LEU A 288 -16.14 -11.08 -33.15
CA LEU A 288 -16.53 -9.88 -32.38
C LEU A 288 -15.51 -9.54 -31.31
N ALA A 289 -15.05 -10.51 -30.52
CA ALA A 289 -14.00 -10.27 -29.52
C ALA A 289 -12.69 -9.79 -30.16
N ALA A 290 -12.31 -10.37 -31.30
CA ALA A 290 -11.13 -9.94 -32.05
C ALA A 290 -11.26 -8.50 -32.59
N GLU A 291 -12.47 -8.11 -33.02
CA GLU A 291 -12.78 -6.75 -33.45
C GLU A 291 -12.70 -5.75 -32.30
N GLU A 292 -13.28 -6.08 -31.13
CA GLU A 292 -13.20 -5.25 -29.93
C GLU A 292 -11.75 -5.08 -29.45
N GLU A 293 -10.95 -6.14 -29.45
CA GLU A 293 -9.54 -6.07 -29.11
C GLU A 293 -8.74 -5.25 -30.12
N ALA A 294 -9.04 -5.39 -31.42
CA ALA A 294 -8.41 -4.57 -32.45
C ALA A 294 -8.72 -3.08 -32.23
N ALA A 295 -9.94 -2.75 -31.81
CA ALA A 295 -10.33 -1.38 -31.46
C ALA A 295 -9.57 -0.87 -30.23
N ARG A 296 -9.43 -1.68 -29.17
CA ARG A 296 -8.60 -1.34 -27.99
C ARG A 296 -7.14 -1.10 -28.37
N VAL A 297 -6.55 -1.96 -29.21
CA VAL A 297 -5.18 -1.75 -29.72
C VAL A 297 -5.07 -0.44 -30.51
N ALA A 298 -6.05 -0.12 -31.35
CA ALA A 298 -6.07 1.14 -32.11
C ALA A 298 -6.11 2.35 -31.16
N LEU A 299 -6.98 2.32 -30.15
CA LEU A 299 -7.09 3.38 -29.15
C LEU A 299 -5.80 3.57 -28.34
N ARG A 300 -5.16 2.48 -27.90
CA ARG A 300 -3.85 2.53 -27.21
C ARG A 300 -2.80 3.23 -28.07
N LYS A 301 -2.76 2.94 -29.37
CA LYS A 301 -1.88 3.64 -30.33
C LYS A 301 -2.24 5.12 -30.46
N LEU A 302 -3.52 5.45 -30.58
CA LEU A 302 -3.99 6.83 -30.72
C LEU A 302 -3.67 7.70 -29.49
N TYR A 303 -3.73 7.11 -28.30
CA TYR A 303 -3.45 7.77 -27.02
C TYR A 303 -1.98 7.71 -26.60
N GLY A 304 -1.12 7.01 -27.36
CA GLY A 304 0.29 6.83 -27.00
C GLY A 304 0.52 5.95 -25.76
N PHE A 305 -0.52 5.26 -25.27
CA PHE A 305 -0.43 4.29 -24.17
C PHE A 305 -0.17 2.89 -24.73
N THR A 306 0.90 2.74 -25.51
CA THR A 306 1.33 1.44 -26.02
C THR A 306 2.31 0.77 -25.06
N GLU A 307 2.50 -0.53 -25.20
CA GLU A 307 3.53 -1.27 -24.46
C GLU A 307 4.95 -0.83 -24.87
N ASN A 308 5.13 -0.50 -26.16
CA ASN A 308 6.40 -0.05 -26.73
C ASN A 308 6.71 1.44 -26.46
N ARG A 309 5.96 2.09 -25.55
CA ARG A 309 6.21 3.48 -25.19
C ARG A 309 7.56 3.64 -24.49
N ARG A 310 8.12 4.85 -24.52
CA ARG A 310 9.31 5.16 -23.74
C ARG A 310 8.99 4.98 -22.25
N PRO A 311 9.82 4.23 -21.49
CA PRO A 311 9.67 4.15 -20.04
C PRO A 311 9.74 5.54 -19.41
N TRP A 312 9.05 5.71 -18.28
CA TRP A 312 9.04 6.98 -17.56
C TRP A 312 10.44 7.34 -17.07
N ASP A 313 10.80 8.60 -17.23
CA ASP A 313 12.05 9.13 -16.73
C ASP A 313 11.88 9.65 -15.30
N PHE A 314 12.36 8.88 -14.34
CA PHE A 314 12.33 9.25 -12.92
C PHE A 314 13.53 10.12 -12.51
N SER A 315 14.51 10.36 -13.39
CA SER A 315 15.76 11.07 -13.07
C SER A 315 15.61 12.60 -13.10
N ALA A 316 14.92 13.15 -14.11
CA ALA A 316 14.93 14.58 -14.42
C ALA A 316 14.48 15.51 -13.26
N LEU A 317 13.47 15.09 -12.48
CA LEU A 317 12.95 15.90 -11.37
C LEU A 317 13.89 15.86 -10.14
N ARG A 318 14.65 14.79 -9.98
CA ARG A 318 15.61 14.62 -8.87
C ARG A 318 16.79 15.58 -9.01
N GLU A 319 17.22 15.84 -10.25
CA GLU A 319 18.26 16.82 -10.56
C GLU A 319 17.81 18.27 -10.31
N GLN A 320 16.54 18.59 -10.58
CA GLN A 320 15.98 19.92 -10.29
C GLN A 320 15.93 20.20 -8.78
N LEU A 321 15.62 19.18 -7.97
CA LEU A 321 15.64 19.25 -6.51
C LEU A 321 17.05 19.36 -5.90
N GLN A 322 18.09 18.93 -6.63
CA GLN A 322 19.49 19.03 -6.19
C GLN A 322 20.16 20.36 -6.55
N LYS A 323 19.58 21.14 -7.48
CA LYS A 323 20.11 22.44 -7.90
C LYS A 323 19.78 23.68 -7.02
N PRO A 324 19.01 23.64 -5.90
CA PRO A 324 18.66 24.89 -5.21
C PRO A 324 19.76 25.46 -4.29
N SER A 325 20.96 24.89 -4.20
CA SER A 325 22.01 25.38 -3.27
C SER A 325 23.26 26.00 -3.91
N THR A 326 23.44 25.94 -5.24
CA THR A 326 24.69 26.41 -5.88
C THR A 326 24.65 27.84 -6.39
N GLN A 327 23.49 28.50 -6.44
CA GLN A 327 23.37 29.89 -6.95
C GLN A 327 23.32 30.96 -5.84
N ALA A 328 23.24 30.59 -4.56
CA ALA A 328 23.18 31.55 -3.45
C ALA A 328 24.54 31.90 -2.83
N LEU A 329 25.66 31.30 -3.29
CA LEU A 329 27.00 31.50 -2.72
C LEU A 329 27.94 32.31 -3.61
N THR A 330 27.45 32.93 -4.69
CA THR A 330 28.24 33.81 -5.56
C THR A 330 27.64 35.22 -5.60
N SER A 331 27.52 35.84 -4.43
CA SER A 331 27.36 37.29 -4.28
C SER A 331 27.90 37.68 -2.91
N GLY A 332 29.22 37.77 -2.84
CA GLY A 332 30.01 38.25 -1.69
C GLY A 332 31.35 38.72 -2.20
#